data_AF-A0A7C1CF45-F1
#
_entry.id   AF-A0A7C1CF45-F1
#
_cell.length_a   1.000
_cell.length_b   1.000
_cell.length_c   1.000
_cell.angle_alpha   90.00
_cell.angle_beta   90.00
_cell.angle_gamma   90.00
#
_symmetry.space_group_name_H-M   'P 1'
#
loop_
_entity.id
_entity.type
_entity.pdbx_description
1 polymer ?
#
loop_
_entity_poly.entity_id
_entity_poly.type
_entity_poly.pdbx_seq_one_letter_code
_entity_poly.pdbx_strand_id
1 'polypeptide(L)' 'MYKAEVMLGDGRTVTRGLAYEEVEIEGIRRLVLVAIGGDEEMPVIGYTALEILGFKVNPVTGKLKRTPAIEL' A
#
# COMPACT_ATOMS: atom_id res chain seq x y z
N MET A 1 5.18 -19.28 -4.51
CA MET A 1 4.56 -18.07 -3.91
C MET A 1 5.60 -17.44 -2.99
N TYR A 2 6.00 -16.19 -3.26
CA TYR A 2 6.92 -15.47 -2.36
C TYR A 2 6.22 -15.16 -1.04
N LYS A 3 6.98 -15.19 0.05
CA LYS A 3 6.49 -14.90 1.39
C LYS A 3 7.44 -13.92 2.08
N ALA A 4 6.92 -13.14 3.00
CA ALA A 4 7.69 -12.28 3.89
C ALA A 4 7.16 -12.37 5.32
N GLU A 5 8.06 -12.18 6.30
CA GLU A 5 7.67 -11.91 7.67
C GLU A 5 7.33 -10.43 7.82
N VAL A 6 6.19 -10.13 8.44
CA VAL A 6 5.67 -8.79 8.64
C VAL A 6 5.26 -8.63 10.09
N MET A 7 5.66 -7.53 10.71
CA MET A 7 5.22 -7.16 12.05
C MET A 7 3.95 -6.30 11.94
N LEU A 8 2.87 -6.72 12.60
CA LEU A 8 1.59 -6.03 12.64
C LEU A 8 1.62 -4.87 13.65
N GLY A 9 0.62 -3.99 13.60
CA GLY A 9 0.51 -2.84 14.50
C GLY A 9 0.34 -3.20 15.99
N ASP A 10 -0.09 -4.43 16.29
CA ASP A 10 -0.19 -4.96 17.64
C ASP A 10 1.09 -5.68 18.13
N GLY A 11 2.16 -5.63 17.33
CA GLY A 11 3.46 -6.23 17.65
C GLY A 11 3.59 -7.72 17.30
N ARG A 12 2.54 -8.39 16.80
CA ARG A 12 2.66 -9.77 16.34
C ARG A 12 3.45 -9.84 15.02
N THR A 13 4.34 -10.82 14.89
CA THR A 13 4.97 -11.15 13.61
C THR A 13 4.23 -12.28 12.94
N VAL A 14 3.94 -12.12 11.65
CA VAL A 14 3.20 -13.08 10.84
C VAL A 14 3.87 -13.28 9.48
N THR A 15 3.78 -14.47 8.92
CA THR A 15 4.18 -14.73 7.54
C THR A 15 3.03 -14.40 6.60
N ARG A 16 3.29 -13.64 5.54
CA ARG A 16 2.31 -13.27 4.51
C ARG A 16 2.77 -13.71 3.13
N GLY A 17 1.83 -14.18 2.31
CA GLY A 17 2.07 -14.36 0.89
C GLY A 17 2.16 -13.01 0.18
N LEU A 18 2.96 -12.92 -0.87
CA LEU A 18 3.10 -11.71 -1.68
C LEU A 18 2.56 -11.93 -3.09
N ALA A 19 1.90 -10.91 -3.63
CA ALA A 19 1.41 -10.87 -5.00
C ALA A 19 1.55 -9.47 -5.59
N TYR A 20 1.58 -9.36 -6.91
CA TYR A 20 1.37 -8.08 -7.58
C TYR A 20 -0.11 -7.93 -7.90
N GLU A 21 -0.70 -6.82 -7.48
CA GLU A 21 -2.09 -6.48 -7.78
C GLU A 21 -2.14 -5.15 -8.52
N GLU A 22 -3.12 -5.01 -9.40
CA GLU A 22 -3.41 -3.75 -10.07
C GLU A 22 -4.32 -2.90 -9.17
N VAL A 23 -3.82 -1.73 -8.76
CA VAL A 23 -4.53 -0.82 -7.86
C VAL A 23 -4.87 0.46 -8.60
N GLU A 24 -6.10 0.96 -8.41
CA GLU A 24 -6.57 2.20 -9.00
C GLU A 24 -7.08 3.18 -7.93
N ILE A 25 -6.57 4.41 -7.95
CA ILE A 25 -7.04 5.50 -7.09
C ILE A 25 -7.20 6.76 -7.94
N GLU A 26 -8.40 7.35 -7.91
CA GLU A 26 -8.77 8.55 -8.69
C GLU A 26 -8.31 8.46 -10.16
N GLY A 27 -8.54 7.32 -10.82
CA GLY A 27 -8.20 7.07 -12.22
C GLY A 27 -6.71 6.84 -12.53
N ILE A 28 -5.81 6.82 -11.53
CA ILE A 28 -4.43 6.35 -11.73
C ILE A 28 -4.33 4.89 -11.34
N ARG A 29 -3.87 4.08 -12.30
CA ARG A 29 -3.75 2.64 -12.19
C ARG A 29 -2.28 2.19 -12.26
N ARG A 30 -1.82 1.38 -11.31
CA ARG A 30 -0.45 0.88 -11.22
C ARG A 30 -0.41 -0.53 -10.64
N LEU A 31 0.61 -1.31 -11.01
CA LEU A 31 0.93 -2.56 -10.33
C LEU A 31 1.65 -2.27 -9.00
N VAL A 32 1.17 -2.88 -7.92
CA VAL A 32 1.69 -2.72 -6.56
C VAL A 32 1.93 -4.10 -5.96
N LEU A 33 3.06 -4.27 -5.26
CA LEU A 33 3.31 -5.47 -4.47
C LEU A 33 2.46 -5.42 -3.18
N VAL A 34 1.63 -6.43 -2.97
CA VAL A 34 0.73 -6.54 -1.81
C VAL A 34 1.07 -7.75 -0.95
N ALA A 35 0.85 -7.62 0.36
CA ALA A 35 0.84 -8.73 1.29
C ALA A 35 -0.61 -9.24 1.43
N ILE A 36 -0.81 -10.53 1.19
CA ILE A 36 -2.14 -11.16 1.28
C ILE A 36 -2.48 -11.38 2.75
N GLY A 37 -3.46 -10.62 3.25
CA GLY A 37 -3.98 -10.71 4.61
C GLY A 37 -4.91 -11.90 4.83
N GLY A 38 -5.35 -12.06 6.08
CA GLY A 38 -6.40 -13.02 6.45
C GLY A 38 -7.81 -12.52 6.08
N ASP A 39 -8.80 -13.42 6.07
CA ASP A 39 -10.16 -13.13 5.60
C ASP A 39 -10.87 -12.00 6.37
N GLU A 40 -10.57 -11.86 7.66
CA GLU A 40 -11.16 -10.85 8.56
C GLU A 40 -10.28 -9.58 8.69
N GLU A 41 -9.18 -9.48 7.95
CA GLU A 41 -8.27 -8.33 8.02
C GLU A 41 -8.76 -7.19 7.12
N MET A 42 -8.96 -6.01 7.70
CA MET A 42 -9.27 -4.82 6.91
C MET A 42 -8.09 -4.48 5.97
N PRO A 43 -8.31 -4.29 4.66
CA PRO A 43 -7.25 -3.92 3.75
C PRO A 43 -6.73 -2.53 4.09
N VAL A 44 -5.41 -2.38 4.06
CA VAL A 44 -4.72 -1.11 4.29
C VAL A 44 -3.86 -0.74 3.10
N ILE A 45 -3.80 0.55 2.78
CA ILE A 45 -2.92 1.08 1.75
C ILE A 45 -1.67 1.63 2.43
N GLY A 46 -0.54 0.98 2.15
CA GLY A 46 0.76 1.40 2.67
C GLY A 46 1.29 2.65 1.96
N TYR A 47 2.26 3.32 2.60
CA TYR A 47 2.88 4.52 2.06
C TYR A 47 3.57 4.28 0.70
N THR A 48 4.29 3.17 0.56
CA THR A 48 4.93 2.79 -0.73
C THR A 48 3.92 2.62 -1.86
N ALA A 49 2.72 2.11 -1.58
CA ALA A 49 1.66 2.00 -2.59
C ALA A 49 1.19 3.39 -3.05
N LEU A 50 1.01 4.32 -2.10
CA LEU A 50 0.65 5.71 -2.42
C LEU A 50 1.73 6.41 -3.24
N GLU A 51 3.01 6.20 -2.92
CA GLU A 51 4.13 6.76 -3.70
C GLU A 51 4.15 6.23 -5.13
N ILE A 52 3.98 4.92 -5.33
CA ILE A 52 3.86 4.31 -6.67
C ILE A 52 2.70 4.92 -7.46
N LEU A 53 1.58 5.21 -6.80
CA LEU A 53 0.39 5.82 -7.39
C LEU A 53 0.48 7.34 -7.53
N GLY A 54 1.57 7.98 -7.09
CA GLY A 54 1.76 9.42 -7.19
C GLY A 54 0.89 10.23 -6.22
N PHE A 55 0.72 9.73 -5.00
CA PHE A 55 -0.06 10.39 -3.95
C PHE A 55 0.72 10.54 -2.64
N LYS A 56 0.25 11.46 -1.81
CA LYS A 56 0.60 11.59 -0.40
C LYS A 56 -0.64 11.88 0.43
N VAL A 57 -0.62 11.50 1.71
CA VAL A 57 -1.67 11.88 2.67
C VAL A 57 -1.41 13.28 3.18
N ASN A 58 -2.42 14.15 3.18
CA ASN A 58 -2.36 15.40 3.94
C ASN A 58 -2.57 15.07 5.43
N PRO A 59 -1.57 15.25 6.31
CA PRO A 59 -1.66 14.83 7.70
C PRO A 59 -2.68 15.63 8.53
N VAL A 60 -3.09 16.81 8.05
CA VAL A 60 -4.09 17.65 8.73
C VAL A 60 -5.51 17.20 8.37
N THR A 61 -5.75 16.84 7.11
CA THR A 61 -7.11 16.56 6.61
C THR A 61 -7.40 15.08 6.37
N GLY A 62 -6.38 14.22 6.38
CA GLY A 62 -6.48 12.80 5.99
C GLY A 62 -6.68 12.55 4.48
N LYS A 63 -7.02 13.58 3.68
CA LYS A 63 -7.22 13.46 2.23
C LYS A 63 -5.93 13.21 1.45
N LEU A 64 -6.04 12.48 0.35
CA LEU A 64 -4.96 12.31 -0.62
C LEU A 64 -4.70 13.60 -1.40
N LYS A 65 -3.43 13.82 -1.76
CA LYS A 65 -2.98 14.87 -2.67
C LYS A 65 -2.06 14.24 -3.71
N ARG A 66 -2.19 14.66 -4.97
CA ARG A 66 -1.24 14.28 -6.02
C ARG A 66 0.16 14.75 -5.64
N THR A 67 1.13 13.88 -5.87
CA THR A 67 2.56 14.20 -5.83
C THR A 67 3.05 14.22 -7.27
N PRO A 68 3.47 15.38 -7.81
CA PRO A 68 4.11 15.42 -9.11
C PRO A 68 5.35 14.54 -9.07
N ALA A 69 5.62 13.80 -10.16
CA ALA A 69 6.88 13.10 -10.31
C ALA A 69 8.01 14.14 -10.22
N ILE A 70 9.01 13.90 -9.38
CA ILE A 70 10.24 14.68 -9.43
C ILE A 70 10.94 14.21 -10.71
N GLU A 71 10.97 15.05 -11.75
CA GLU A 71 11.98 14.94 -12.80
C GLU A 71 13.33 15.28 -12.13
N LEU A 72 14.16 14.27 -11.93
CA LEU A 72 15.57 14.42 -11.52
C LEU A 72 16.44 14.77 -12.73
#